data_AF-A0A8R1IB85-F1
#
_entry.id   AF-A0A8R1IB85-F1
#
_cell.length_a   1.000
_cell.length_b   1.000
_cell.length_c   1.000
_cell.angle_alpha   90.00
_cell.angle_beta   90.00
_cell.angle_gamma   90.00
#
_symmetry.space_group_name_H-M   'P 1'
#
loop_
_entity.id
_entity.type
_entity.pdbx_description
1 polymer ?
#
loop_
_entity_poly.entity_id
_entity_poly.type
_entity_poly.pdbx_seq_one_letter_code
_entity_poly.pdbx_strand_id
1 'polypeptide(L)'
;MEVKTDTKLLWRLCETAFPEFEQLGKHDKKVLFFNFYTKWSILEMIIFAVKKNDPLSFFTPSGSITTSITKFYKQEKESLSEKDVERIFQPYWNYHLEQVIQPIAKMGYGNMENMALFGILLWDTAYANVSEQLAEVCRAMRNIMLRELSSYLEQERGDTGSRFFETLDTLNLIERAEHKCQEEMQLCGMYGVEVDDEMQTYANVSEQLAEVCRAMRNIMLRELSSYLEQERGDTGSRFFETLDTLNLIERAEHKCQEEMQLCGMYGVEVDDEMRSMWEKF
;
A
#
# COMPACT_ATOMS: atom_id res chain seq x y z
N MET A 1 -12.03 -12.46 -18.13
CA MET A 1 -13.35 -12.85 -17.55
C MET A 1 -13.23 -13.16 -16.05
N GLU A 2 -12.06 -13.61 -15.57
CA GLU A 2 -11.82 -13.98 -14.16
C GLU A 2 -11.54 -12.79 -13.23
N VAL A 3 -10.74 -11.80 -13.64
CA VAL A 3 -10.47 -10.55 -12.88
C VAL A 3 -11.75 -9.84 -12.41
N LYS A 4 -12.79 -9.80 -13.27
CA LYS A 4 -14.11 -9.22 -12.95
C LYS A 4 -14.86 -9.94 -11.83
N THR A 5 -14.51 -11.19 -11.54
CA THR A 5 -15.07 -11.96 -10.43
C THR A 5 -14.31 -11.63 -9.15
N ASP A 6 -12.99 -11.54 -9.22
CA ASP A 6 -12.12 -11.26 -8.06
C ASP A 6 -12.31 -9.83 -7.54
N THR A 7 -12.40 -8.83 -8.40
CA THR A 7 -12.68 -7.44 -8.00
C THR A 7 -14.04 -7.30 -7.30
N LYS A 8 -15.06 -8.04 -7.74
CA LYS A 8 -16.39 -8.06 -7.10
C LYS A 8 -16.39 -8.78 -5.76
N LEU A 9 -15.58 -9.83 -5.62
CA LEU A 9 -15.41 -10.55 -4.36
C LEU A 9 -14.67 -9.67 -3.35
N LEU A 10 -13.62 -8.97 -3.77
CA LEU A 10 -12.90 -8.02 -2.93
C LEU A 10 -13.80 -6.86 -2.51
N TRP A 11 -14.59 -6.30 -3.42
CA TRP A 11 -15.56 -5.26 -3.10
C TRP A 11 -16.53 -5.71 -2.00
N ARG A 12 -17.10 -6.91 -2.16
CA ARG A 12 -17.99 -7.51 -1.15
C ARG A 12 -17.27 -7.81 0.15
N LEU A 13 -15.99 -8.19 0.09
CA LEU A 13 -15.18 -8.38 1.28
C LEU A 13 -15.05 -7.06 2.05
N CYS A 14 -14.77 -5.94 1.38
CA CYS A 14 -14.74 -4.61 2.02
C CYS A 14 -16.09 -4.28 2.69
N GLU A 15 -17.22 -4.49 2.00
CA GLU A 15 -18.56 -4.24 2.54
C GLU A 15 -18.91 -5.15 3.73
N THR A 16 -18.44 -6.39 3.71
CA THR A 16 -18.70 -7.38 4.78
C THR A 16 -17.79 -7.18 5.98
N ALA A 17 -16.52 -6.83 5.74
CA ALA A 17 -15.51 -6.64 6.77
C ALA A 17 -15.71 -5.33 7.54
N PHE A 18 -16.16 -4.28 6.86
CA PHE A 18 -16.28 -2.94 7.44
C PHE A 18 -17.68 -2.37 7.20
N PRO A 19 -18.56 -2.41 8.22
CA PRO A 19 -19.88 -1.79 8.15
C PRO A 19 -19.85 -0.30 7.76
N GLU A 20 -18.78 0.41 8.12
CA GLU A 20 -18.54 1.80 7.76
C GLU A 20 -18.30 1.95 6.25
N PHE A 21 -17.57 1.02 5.63
CA PHE A 21 -17.39 1.02 4.18
C PHE A 21 -18.73 0.79 3.48
N GLU A 22 -19.54 -0.15 3.97
CA GLU A 22 -20.86 -0.44 3.38
C GLU A 22 -21.80 0.77 3.39
N GLN A 23 -21.71 1.61 4.42
CA GLN A 23 -22.55 2.80 4.58
C GLN A 23 -22.10 4.00 3.74
N LEU A 24 -20.88 3.98 3.18
CA LEU A 24 -20.40 5.07 2.34
C LEU A 24 -21.22 5.24 1.06
N GLY A 25 -21.26 6.49 0.58
CA GLY A 25 -21.79 6.79 -0.73
C GLY A 25 -21.04 6.04 -1.84
N LYS A 26 -21.72 5.70 -2.93
CA LYS A 26 -21.14 4.95 -4.06
C LYS A 26 -19.88 5.58 -4.64
N HIS A 27 -19.77 6.91 -4.59
CA HIS A 27 -18.58 7.63 -5.05
C HIS A 27 -17.38 7.37 -4.13
N ASP A 28 -17.54 7.61 -2.83
CA ASP A 28 -16.50 7.42 -1.82
C ASP A 28 -16.02 5.96 -1.75
N LYS A 29 -16.96 4.99 -1.81
CA LYS A 29 -16.61 3.57 -1.92
C LYS A 29 -15.66 3.31 -3.09
N LYS A 30 -15.96 3.89 -4.25
CA LYS A 30 -15.12 3.74 -5.45
C LYS A 30 -13.75 4.37 -5.25
N VAL A 31 -13.69 5.59 -4.70
CA VAL A 31 -12.42 6.29 -4.43
C VAL A 31 -11.52 5.41 -3.56
N LEU A 32 -12.01 4.96 -2.41
CA LEU A 32 -11.22 4.11 -1.51
C LEU A 32 -10.85 2.78 -2.15
N PHE A 33 -11.80 2.11 -2.79
CA PHE A 33 -11.55 0.81 -3.39
C PHE A 33 -10.46 0.88 -4.48
N PHE A 34 -10.48 1.90 -5.33
CA PHE A 34 -9.49 2.02 -6.41
C PHE A 34 -8.12 2.43 -5.91
N ASN A 35 -8.03 3.28 -4.90
CA ASN A 35 -6.78 3.62 -4.22
C ASN A 35 -6.18 2.38 -3.50
N PHE A 36 -7.04 1.48 -3.02
CA PHE A 36 -6.66 0.29 -2.28
C PHE A 36 -6.26 -0.91 -3.16
N TYR A 37 -6.88 -1.06 -4.33
CA TYR A 37 -6.87 -2.30 -5.10
C TYR A 37 -5.47 -2.84 -5.40
N THR A 38 -4.57 -2.00 -5.91
CA THR A 38 -3.20 -2.42 -6.26
C THR A 38 -2.43 -2.90 -5.03
N LYS A 39 -2.54 -2.18 -3.91
CA LYS A 39 -1.94 -2.55 -2.62
C LYS A 39 -2.47 -3.89 -2.13
N TRP A 40 -3.78 -4.12 -2.26
CA TRP A 40 -4.38 -5.41 -1.94
C TRP A 40 -3.82 -6.54 -2.79
N SER A 41 -3.74 -6.36 -4.12
CA SER A 41 -3.21 -7.40 -5.01
C SER A 41 -1.79 -7.81 -4.61
N ILE A 42 -0.95 -6.85 -4.19
CA ILE A 42 0.38 -7.13 -3.65
C ILE A 42 0.30 -7.95 -2.35
N LEU A 43 -0.52 -7.50 -1.39
CA LEU A 43 -0.70 -8.21 -0.11
C LEU A 43 -1.27 -9.62 -0.29
N GLU A 44 -2.24 -9.79 -1.19
CA GLU A 44 -2.87 -11.07 -1.51
C GLU A 44 -1.86 -12.06 -2.10
N MET A 45 -1.00 -11.61 -3.02
CA MET A 45 0.10 -12.42 -3.55
C MET A 45 1.03 -12.93 -2.44
N ILE A 46 1.34 -12.08 -1.46
CA ILE A 46 2.17 -12.45 -0.31
C ILE A 46 1.48 -13.49 0.57
N ILE A 47 0.19 -13.29 0.87
CA ILE A 47 -0.62 -14.24 1.65
C ILE A 47 -0.65 -15.61 0.95
N PHE A 48 -0.82 -15.63 -0.38
CA PHE A 48 -0.77 -16.88 -1.15
C PHE A 48 0.60 -17.53 -1.13
N ALA A 49 1.68 -16.78 -1.33
CA ALA A 49 3.06 -17.27 -1.26
C ALA A 49 3.35 -17.95 0.08
N VAL A 50 2.93 -17.34 1.19
CA VAL A 50 3.05 -17.92 2.54
C VAL A 50 2.22 -19.19 2.66
N LYS A 51 0.94 -19.15 2.26
CA LYS A 51 0.01 -20.30 2.35
C LYS A 51 0.46 -21.49 1.51
N LYS A 52 1.13 -21.25 0.39
CA LYS A 52 1.67 -22.28 -0.51
C LYS A 52 3.10 -22.69 -0.17
N ASN A 53 3.74 -22.00 0.79
CA ASN A 53 5.14 -22.18 1.15
C ASN A 53 6.07 -22.06 -0.08
N ASP A 54 5.80 -21.07 -0.93
CA ASP A 54 6.52 -20.83 -2.18
C ASP A 54 6.62 -19.32 -2.46
N PRO A 55 7.62 -18.63 -1.89
CA PRO A 55 7.82 -17.20 -2.10
C PRO A 55 8.61 -16.86 -3.38
N LEU A 56 8.82 -17.83 -4.27
CA LEU A 56 9.57 -17.65 -5.53
C LEU A 56 8.66 -17.64 -6.77
N SER A 57 7.38 -17.93 -6.58
CA SER A 57 6.40 -17.98 -7.65
C SER A 57 5.37 -16.85 -7.52
N PHE A 58 4.87 -16.39 -8.67
CA PHE A 58 3.69 -15.53 -8.69
C PHE A 58 2.43 -16.38 -8.69
N PHE A 59 1.51 -15.99 -7.82
CA PHE A 59 0.17 -16.56 -7.73
C PHE A 59 -0.82 -15.54 -8.25
N THR A 60 -1.60 -15.94 -9.24
CA THR A 60 -2.80 -15.20 -9.61
C THR A 60 -3.88 -15.37 -8.54
N PRO A 61 -4.85 -14.45 -8.42
CA PRO A 61 -5.98 -14.60 -7.49
C PRO A 61 -6.78 -15.91 -7.68
N SER A 62 -6.80 -16.47 -8.90
CA SER A 62 -7.40 -17.78 -9.20
C SER A 62 -6.59 -18.97 -8.67
N GLY A 63 -5.42 -18.72 -8.09
CA GLY A 63 -4.49 -19.73 -7.61
C GLY A 63 -3.61 -20.34 -8.69
N SER A 64 -3.68 -19.85 -9.93
CA SER A 64 -2.77 -20.25 -11.00
C SER A 64 -1.35 -19.73 -10.70
N ILE A 65 -0.36 -20.57 -10.97
CA ILE A 65 1.05 -20.29 -10.67
C ILE A 65 1.77 -19.95 -11.96
N THR A 66 2.57 -18.89 -11.96
CA THR A 66 3.57 -18.68 -13.01
C THR A 66 4.95 -18.39 -12.43
N THR A 67 5.94 -19.04 -13.01
CA THR A 67 7.38 -18.82 -12.78
C THR A 67 8.06 -18.23 -14.02
N SER A 68 7.31 -18.05 -15.11
CA SER A 68 7.82 -17.62 -16.40
C SER A 68 7.34 -16.21 -16.68
N ILE A 69 8.30 -15.29 -16.66
CA ILE A 69 8.08 -13.89 -17.00
C ILE A 69 7.48 -13.73 -18.40
N THR A 70 7.99 -14.50 -19.36
CA THR A 70 7.50 -14.48 -20.73
C THR A 70 6.05 -14.94 -20.82
N LYS A 71 5.64 -15.96 -20.06
CA LYS A 71 4.21 -16.36 -20.00
C LYS A 71 3.32 -15.34 -19.29
N PHE A 72 3.87 -14.55 -18.37
CA PHE A 72 3.10 -13.55 -17.64
C PHE A 72 2.80 -12.33 -18.51
N TYR A 73 3.82 -11.78 -19.18
CA TYR A 73 3.64 -10.58 -20.00
C TYR A 73 3.18 -10.90 -21.41
N LYS A 74 3.70 -11.96 -22.05
CA LYS A 74 3.46 -12.21 -23.47
C LYS A 74 2.10 -12.86 -23.70
N GLN A 75 1.12 -12.07 -24.12
CA GLN A 75 -0.16 -12.58 -24.63
C GLN A 75 -0.07 -12.88 -26.14
N GLU A 76 -1.01 -13.67 -26.67
CA GLU A 76 -1.00 -14.17 -28.06
C GLU A 76 -0.97 -13.07 -29.14
N LYS A 77 -1.33 -11.83 -28.79
CA LYS A 77 -1.44 -10.69 -29.72
C LYS A 77 -0.29 -9.68 -29.65
N GLU A 78 0.71 -9.90 -28.80
CA GLU A 78 1.72 -8.88 -28.51
C GLU A 78 2.90 -8.90 -29.47
N SER A 79 3.41 -7.71 -29.80
CA SER A 79 4.53 -7.54 -30.74
C SER A 79 5.91 -7.78 -30.14
N LEU A 80 6.02 -7.99 -28.82
CA LEU A 80 7.31 -8.14 -28.14
C LEU A 80 7.92 -9.53 -28.34
N SER A 81 9.23 -9.56 -28.59
CA SER A 81 10.01 -10.80 -28.53
C SER A 81 10.20 -11.24 -27.08
N GLU A 82 10.45 -12.53 -26.84
CA GLU A 82 10.73 -13.03 -25.47
C GLU A 82 11.93 -12.34 -24.84
N LYS A 83 12.97 -12.05 -25.63
CA LYS A 83 14.15 -11.30 -25.18
C LYS A 83 13.82 -9.87 -24.78
N ASP A 84 12.89 -9.23 -25.47
CA ASP A 84 12.45 -7.88 -25.11
C ASP A 84 11.62 -7.90 -23.83
N VAL A 85 10.73 -8.89 -23.66
CA VAL A 85 9.98 -9.08 -22.41
C VAL A 85 10.93 -9.26 -21.23
N GLU A 86 11.91 -10.15 -21.34
CA GLU A 86 12.93 -10.34 -20.30
C GLU A 86 13.71 -9.04 -20.04
N ARG A 87 14.22 -8.39 -21.08
CA ARG A 87 15.00 -7.15 -20.91
C ARG A 87 14.22 -6.03 -20.23
N ILE A 88 12.92 -5.89 -20.54
CA ILE A 88 12.08 -4.78 -20.06
C ILE A 88 11.50 -5.08 -18.68
N PHE A 89 10.93 -6.26 -18.48
CA PHE A 89 10.11 -6.56 -17.30
C PHE A 89 10.83 -7.38 -16.23
N GLN A 90 11.96 -8.06 -16.53
CA GLN A 90 12.71 -8.84 -15.52
C GLN A 90 13.13 -8.02 -14.30
N PRO A 91 13.54 -6.73 -14.43
CA PRO A 91 13.84 -5.92 -13.25
C PRO A 91 12.64 -5.76 -12.31
N TYR A 92 11.43 -5.56 -12.84
CA TYR A 92 10.19 -5.43 -12.05
C TYR A 92 9.80 -6.77 -11.42
N TRP A 93 9.83 -7.83 -12.21
CA TRP A 93 9.58 -9.20 -11.75
C TRP A 93 10.47 -9.57 -10.56
N ASN A 94 11.79 -9.35 -10.70
CA ASN A 94 12.75 -9.65 -9.65
C ASN A 94 12.55 -8.74 -8.43
N TYR A 95 12.25 -7.46 -8.63
CA TYR A 95 11.95 -6.53 -7.55
C TYR A 95 10.78 -7.04 -6.69
N HIS A 96 9.66 -7.39 -7.32
CA HIS A 96 8.48 -7.90 -6.61
C HIS A 96 8.78 -9.19 -5.83
N LEU A 97 9.53 -10.14 -6.40
CA LEU A 97 9.87 -11.38 -5.69
C LEU A 97 10.87 -11.15 -4.56
N GLU A 98 11.98 -10.48 -4.85
CA GLU A 98 13.14 -10.42 -3.96
C GLU A 98 13.05 -9.30 -2.92
N GLN A 99 12.44 -8.16 -3.27
CA GLN A 99 12.39 -6.97 -2.43
C GLN A 99 11.04 -6.79 -1.72
N VAL A 100 10.00 -7.51 -2.14
CA VAL A 100 8.63 -7.35 -1.59
C VAL A 100 8.10 -8.67 -1.06
N ILE A 101 7.87 -9.66 -1.92
CA ILE A 101 7.22 -10.92 -1.55
C ILE A 101 8.05 -11.71 -0.55
N GLN A 102 9.34 -11.96 -0.83
CA GLN A 102 10.18 -12.73 0.08
C GLN A 102 10.37 -12.07 1.46
N PRO A 103 10.70 -10.77 1.58
CA PRO A 103 10.83 -10.12 2.88
C PRO A 103 9.54 -10.18 3.71
N ILE A 104 8.40 -9.84 3.11
CA ILE A 104 7.13 -9.78 3.84
C ILE A 104 6.66 -11.21 4.19
N ALA A 105 6.83 -12.19 3.30
CA ALA A 105 6.50 -13.58 3.58
C ALA A 105 7.28 -14.15 4.79
N LYS A 106 8.54 -13.73 4.96
CA LYS A 106 9.38 -14.13 6.12
C LYS A 106 8.86 -13.59 7.45
N MET A 107 8.07 -12.52 7.45
CA MET A 107 7.47 -11.95 8.67
C MET A 107 6.41 -12.86 9.31
N GLY A 108 5.86 -13.80 8.54
CA GLY A 108 4.96 -14.84 9.02
C GLY A 108 3.71 -14.28 9.71
N TYR A 109 3.07 -13.29 9.09
CA TYR A 109 1.87 -12.66 9.64
C TYR A 109 0.71 -13.65 9.78
N GLY A 110 0.06 -13.62 10.95
CA GLY A 110 -1.17 -14.35 11.21
C GLY A 110 -2.40 -13.64 10.61
N ASN A 111 -3.57 -14.27 10.74
CA ASN A 111 -4.82 -13.74 10.20
C ASN A 111 -5.17 -12.34 10.76
N MET A 112 -4.94 -12.10 12.06
CA MET A 112 -5.23 -10.80 12.68
C MET A 112 -4.35 -9.69 12.12
N GLU A 113 -3.07 -9.96 11.94
CA GLU A 113 -2.10 -8.99 11.39
C GLU A 113 -2.41 -8.72 9.91
N ASN A 114 -2.70 -9.75 9.12
CA ASN A 114 -3.14 -9.59 7.72
C ASN A 114 -4.45 -8.80 7.61
N MET A 115 -5.40 -8.98 8.54
CA MET A 115 -6.65 -8.23 8.57
C MET A 115 -6.43 -6.77 8.97
N ALA A 116 -5.50 -6.50 9.89
CA ALA A 116 -5.11 -5.13 10.25
C ALA A 116 -4.46 -4.43 9.05
N LEU A 117 -3.52 -5.09 8.35
CA LEU A 117 -2.92 -4.58 7.12
C LEU A 117 -3.99 -4.30 6.05
N PHE A 118 -4.92 -5.22 5.84
CA PHE A 118 -6.07 -5.03 4.94
C PHE A 118 -6.85 -3.76 5.27
N GLY A 119 -7.23 -3.57 6.54
CA GLY A 119 -7.97 -2.40 6.98
C GLY A 119 -7.17 -1.10 6.84
N ILE A 120 -5.90 -1.10 7.25
CA ILE A 120 -5.05 0.11 7.19
C ILE A 120 -4.83 0.56 5.74
N LEU A 121 -4.63 -0.39 4.81
CA LEU A 121 -4.47 -0.12 3.38
C LEU A 121 -5.79 0.37 2.74
N LEU A 122 -6.95 -0.15 3.14
CA LEU A 122 -8.25 0.25 2.60
C LEU A 122 -8.61 1.69 2.98
N TRP A 123 -8.39 2.04 4.25
CA TRP A 123 -8.78 3.32 4.82
C TRP A 123 -7.69 4.40 4.68
N ASP A 124 -6.88 4.31 3.61
CA ASP A 124 -5.77 5.23 3.37
C ASP A 124 -6.24 6.61 2.89
N THR A 125 -5.67 7.65 3.49
CA THR A 125 -5.98 9.05 3.16
C THR A 125 -4.97 9.68 2.22
N ALA A 126 -3.90 8.97 1.86
CA ALA A 126 -2.77 9.53 1.12
C ALA A 126 -3.07 9.92 -0.35
N TYR A 127 -4.33 9.90 -0.79
CA TYR A 127 -4.69 10.16 -2.18
C TYR A 127 -5.46 11.46 -2.34
N ALA A 128 -5.04 12.22 -3.35
CA ALA A 128 -5.58 13.54 -3.68
C ALA A 128 -7.10 13.57 -3.96
N ASN A 129 -7.69 12.44 -4.36
CA ASN A 129 -9.10 12.31 -4.71
C ASN A 129 -10.00 11.99 -3.50
N VAL A 130 -9.45 11.90 -2.29
CA VAL A 130 -10.20 11.70 -1.04
C VAL A 130 -10.69 13.05 -0.53
N SER A 131 -12.00 13.18 -0.30
CA SER A 131 -12.59 14.40 0.27
C SER A 131 -12.23 14.54 1.75
N GLU A 132 -12.27 15.77 2.29
CA GLU A 132 -11.99 16.02 3.70
C GLU A 132 -12.91 15.21 4.63
N GLN A 133 -14.20 15.12 4.31
CA GLN A 133 -15.17 14.34 5.08
C GLN A 133 -14.85 12.85 5.03
N LEU A 134 -14.45 12.32 3.87
CA LEU A 134 -14.05 10.93 3.74
C LEU A 134 -12.73 10.66 4.48
N ALA A 135 -11.79 11.60 4.45
CA ALA A 135 -10.52 11.51 5.15
C ALA A 135 -10.72 11.45 6.68
N GLU A 136 -11.70 12.15 7.24
CA GLU A 136 -12.07 12.02 8.66
C GLU A 136 -12.52 10.60 9.02
N VAL A 137 -13.38 10.00 8.20
CA VAL A 137 -13.83 8.61 8.39
C VAL A 137 -12.64 7.65 8.29
N CYS A 138 -11.80 7.82 7.27
CA CYS A 138 -10.61 7.01 7.05
C CYS A 138 -9.63 7.06 8.24
N ARG A 139 -9.31 8.26 8.76
CA ARG A 139 -8.48 8.42 9.95
C ARG A 139 -9.09 7.74 11.17
N ALA A 140 -10.40 7.90 11.39
CA ALA A 140 -11.09 7.24 12.50
C ALA A 140 -10.97 5.71 12.40
N MET A 141 -11.18 5.15 11.21
CA MET A 141 -11.06 3.71 10.97
C MET A 141 -9.63 3.19 11.13
N ARG A 142 -8.62 3.89 10.58
CA ARG A 142 -7.21 3.52 10.75
C ARG A 142 -6.80 3.52 12.21
N ASN A 143 -7.24 4.51 12.99
CA ASN A 143 -7.01 4.51 14.43
C ASN A 143 -7.58 3.27 15.11
N ILE A 144 -8.82 2.88 14.79
CA ILE A 144 -9.41 1.67 15.36
C ILE A 144 -8.55 0.46 14.99
N MET A 145 -8.15 0.31 13.73
CA MET A 145 -7.31 -0.82 13.30
C MET A 145 -5.96 -0.87 14.02
N LEU A 146 -5.29 0.27 14.19
CA LEU A 146 -4.01 0.38 14.91
C LEU A 146 -4.18 0.00 16.39
N ARG A 147 -5.27 0.46 17.03
CA ARG A 147 -5.57 0.13 18.42
C ARG A 147 -5.81 -1.37 18.60
N GLU A 148 -6.62 -1.97 17.74
CA GLU A 148 -6.94 -3.40 17.78
C GLU A 148 -5.69 -4.26 17.51
N LEU A 149 -4.85 -3.86 16.56
CA LEU A 149 -3.58 -4.55 16.28
C LEU A 149 -2.64 -4.52 17.50
N SER A 150 -2.47 -3.35 18.14
CA SER A 150 -1.64 -3.23 19.35
C SER A 150 -2.17 -4.11 20.47
N SER A 151 -3.47 -4.02 20.75
CA SER A 151 -4.12 -4.81 21.81
C SER A 151 -3.97 -6.32 21.56
N TYR A 152 -4.12 -6.77 20.31
CA TYR A 152 -3.92 -8.16 19.95
C TYR A 152 -2.46 -8.62 20.18
N LEU A 153 -1.48 -7.84 19.74
CA LEU A 153 -0.07 -8.18 19.89
C LEU A 153 0.38 -8.21 21.36
N GLU A 154 -0.12 -7.29 22.17
CA GLU A 154 0.15 -7.25 23.60
C GLU A 154 -0.44 -8.47 24.33
N GLN A 155 -1.71 -8.79 24.06
CA GLN A 155 -2.44 -9.84 24.80
C GLN A 155 -2.03 -11.26 24.37
N GLU A 156 -1.91 -11.51 23.07
CA GLU A 156 -1.72 -12.87 22.53
C GLU A 156 -0.26 -13.23 22.32
N ARG A 157 0.61 -12.24 22.12
CA ARG A 157 2.05 -12.47 21.86
C ARG A 157 2.97 -11.94 22.95
N GLY A 158 2.45 -11.18 23.92
CA GLY A 158 3.27 -10.51 24.92
C GLY A 158 4.28 -9.53 24.30
N ASP A 159 4.04 -9.12 23.04
CA ASP A 159 4.90 -8.17 22.35
C ASP A 159 4.55 -6.76 22.79
N THR A 160 5.58 -5.98 23.11
CA THR A 160 5.42 -4.63 23.68
C THR A 160 5.77 -3.52 22.69
N GLY A 161 5.95 -3.85 21.40
CA GLY A 161 6.04 -2.86 20.32
C GLY A 161 6.82 -3.28 19.07
N SER A 162 7.79 -4.19 19.16
CA SER A 162 8.68 -4.52 18.02
C SER A 162 7.89 -5.05 16.83
N ARG A 163 6.98 -6.00 17.06
CA ARG A 163 6.19 -6.62 16.01
C ARG A 163 5.13 -5.67 15.45
N PHE A 164 4.64 -4.75 16.28
CA PHE A 164 3.71 -3.71 15.83
C PHE A 164 4.38 -2.84 14.76
N PHE A 165 5.58 -2.30 15.04
CA PHE A 165 6.32 -1.49 14.07
C PHE A 165 6.75 -2.30 12.85
N GLU A 166 7.26 -3.52 13.04
CA GLU A 166 7.55 -4.45 11.95
C GLU A 166 6.35 -4.71 11.04
N THR A 167 5.13 -4.76 11.61
CA THR A 167 3.88 -4.91 10.83
C THR A 167 3.59 -3.63 10.06
N LEU A 168 3.76 -2.45 10.66
CA LEU A 168 3.56 -1.18 9.97
C LEU A 168 4.61 -0.92 8.88
N ASP A 169 5.85 -1.37 9.06
CA ASP A 169 6.91 -1.25 8.05
C ASP A 169 6.59 -2.01 6.75
N THR A 170 5.74 -3.03 6.83
CA THR A 170 5.23 -3.71 5.63
C THR A 170 4.40 -2.78 4.75
N LEU A 171 3.70 -1.79 5.33
CA LEU A 171 2.95 -0.80 4.54
C LEU A 171 3.91 -0.03 3.61
N ASN A 172 5.09 0.33 4.11
CA ASN A 172 6.11 1.05 3.34
C ASN A 172 6.67 0.20 2.20
N LEU A 173 6.83 -1.11 2.40
CA LEU A 173 7.24 -2.04 1.35
C LEU A 173 6.15 -2.19 0.27
N ILE A 174 4.89 -2.27 0.68
CA ILE A 174 3.74 -2.35 -0.23
C ILE A 174 3.60 -1.06 -1.05
N GLU A 175 3.78 0.11 -0.44
CA GLU A 175 3.74 1.39 -1.16
C GLU A 175 4.85 1.51 -2.22
N ARG A 176 6.09 1.09 -1.91
CA ARG A 176 7.17 1.07 -2.91
C ARG A 176 6.87 0.08 -4.04
N ALA A 177 6.24 -1.05 -3.71
CA ALA A 177 5.81 -2.03 -4.69
C ALA A 177 4.69 -1.49 -5.58
N GLU A 178 3.73 -0.75 -5.02
CA GLU A 178 2.67 -0.07 -5.79
C GLU A 178 3.26 0.89 -6.82
N HIS A 179 4.26 1.70 -6.44
CA HIS A 179 4.96 2.61 -7.36
C HIS A 179 5.62 1.82 -8.51
N LYS A 180 6.26 0.69 -8.19
CA LYS A 180 6.84 -0.18 -9.22
C LYS A 180 5.80 -0.79 -10.14
N CYS A 181 4.62 -1.15 -9.63
CA CYS A 181 3.49 -1.57 -10.47
C CYS A 181 3.01 -0.42 -11.37
N GLN A 182 3.01 0.83 -10.91
CA GLN A 182 2.63 1.99 -11.72
C GLN A 182 3.60 2.22 -12.89
N GLU A 183 4.90 2.23 -12.63
CA GLU A 183 5.93 2.28 -13.68
C GLU A 183 5.78 1.12 -14.69
N GLU A 184 5.57 -0.09 -14.18
CA GLU A 184 5.38 -1.30 -15.00
C GLU A 184 4.14 -1.19 -15.91
N MET A 185 3.00 -0.71 -15.38
CA MET A 185 1.78 -0.49 -16.16
C MET A 185 1.98 0.53 -17.27
N GLN A 186 2.75 1.61 -17.03
CA GLN A 186 3.09 2.58 -18.05
C GLN A 186 3.93 1.94 -19.17
N LEU A 187 4.92 1.11 -18.82
CA LEU A 187 5.72 0.37 -19.80
C LEU A 187 4.86 -0.59 -20.63
N CYS A 188 3.95 -1.33 -20.00
CA CYS A 188 3.00 -2.18 -20.72
C CYS A 188 2.19 -1.38 -21.75
N GLY A 189 1.69 -0.20 -21.37
CA GLY A 189 0.99 0.72 -22.28
C GLY A 189 1.87 1.19 -23.44
N MET A 190 3.13 1.54 -23.18
CA MET A 190 4.09 1.99 -24.21
C MET A 190 4.43 0.90 -25.23
N TYR A 191 4.54 -0.35 -24.79
CA TYR A 191 4.91 -1.49 -25.64
C TYR A 191 3.71 -2.27 -26.20
N GLY A 192 2.48 -1.83 -25.93
CA GLY A 192 1.27 -2.47 -26.43
C GLY A 192 1.00 -3.84 -25.84
N VAL A 193 1.48 -4.08 -24.61
CA VAL A 193 1.13 -5.26 -23.80
C VAL A 193 -0.31 -5.05 -23.31
N GLU A 194 -1.19 -6.03 -23.53
CA GLU A 194 -2.60 -5.91 -23.13
C GLU A 194 -2.68 -5.93 -21.59
N VAL A 195 -2.87 -4.76 -20.98
CA VAL A 195 -3.24 -4.60 -19.57
C VAL A 195 -4.76 -4.46 -19.52
N ASP A 196 -5.42 -5.13 -18.55
CA ASP A 196 -6.87 -5.03 -18.38
C ASP A 196 -7.29 -3.53 -18.28
N ASP A 197 -8.27 -3.13 -19.09
CA ASP A 197 -8.78 -1.74 -19.21
C ASP A 197 -9.15 -1.13 -17.85
N GLU A 198 -9.59 -1.96 -16.91
CA GLU A 198 -9.91 -1.56 -15.55
C GLU A 198 -8.63 -1.18 -14.78
N MET A 199 -7.57 -1.98 -14.86
CA MET A 199 -6.27 -1.73 -14.21
C MET A 199 -5.57 -0.47 -14.77
N GLN A 200 -5.70 -0.19 -16.07
CA GLN A 200 -5.25 1.08 -16.67
C GLN A 200 -6.03 2.30 -16.17
N THR A 201 -7.32 2.16 -15.88
CA THR A 201 -8.13 3.24 -15.29
C THR A 201 -7.72 3.51 -13.83
N TYR A 202 -7.18 2.52 -13.13
CA TYR A 202 -6.81 2.58 -11.71
C TYR A 202 -5.42 3.15 -11.44
N ALA A 203 -4.54 3.20 -12.44
CA ALA A 203 -3.13 3.63 -12.30
C ALA A 203 -2.92 5.16 -12.20
N ASN A 204 -3.92 5.98 -12.54
CA ASN A 204 -3.76 7.42 -12.67
C ASN A 204 -4.28 8.20 -11.45
N VAL A 205 -3.46 8.32 -10.40
CA VAL A 205 -3.62 9.35 -9.35
C VAL A 205 -2.25 9.92 -8.98
N SER A 206 -2.16 11.25 -8.95
CA SER A 206 -0.98 12.11 -8.79
C SER A 206 0.16 11.56 -7.91
N GLU A 207 1.11 10.90 -8.57
CA GLU A 207 2.31 10.21 -8.04
C GLU A 207 3.24 11.12 -7.22
N GLN A 208 3.43 12.38 -7.66
CA GLN A 208 4.39 13.32 -7.04
C GLN A 208 3.95 13.85 -5.67
N LEU A 209 2.64 14.08 -5.49
CA LEU A 209 2.09 14.54 -4.21
C LEU A 209 2.14 13.42 -3.15
N ALA A 210 1.84 12.20 -3.58
CA ALA A 210 1.87 11.04 -2.72
C ALA A 210 3.32 10.72 -2.29
N GLU A 211 4.32 10.90 -3.15
CA GLU A 211 5.74 10.66 -2.82
C GLU A 211 6.24 11.53 -1.67
N VAL A 212 5.92 12.83 -1.69
CA VAL A 212 6.36 13.78 -0.66
C VAL A 212 5.74 13.44 0.70
N CYS A 213 4.43 13.20 0.74
CA CYS A 213 3.76 12.79 1.98
C CYS A 213 4.27 11.43 2.48
N ARG A 214 4.57 10.49 1.56
CA ARG A 214 5.16 9.17 1.87
C ARG A 214 6.56 9.28 2.48
N ALA A 215 7.43 10.14 1.95
CA ALA A 215 8.77 10.35 2.50
C ALA A 215 8.71 10.90 3.93
N MET A 216 7.82 11.86 4.17
CA MET A 216 7.59 12.42 5.51
C MET A 216 7.08 11.36 6.50
N ARG A 217 6.11 10.51 6.10
CA ARG A 217 5.61 9.40 6.92
C ARG A 217 6.72 8.48 7.40
N ASN A 218 7.54 8.02 6.46
CA ASN A 218 8.61 7.06 6.69
C ASN A 218 9.65 7.60 7.68
N ILE A 219 10.03 8.87 7.55
CA ILE A 219 10.97 9.54 8.45
C ILE A 219 10.37 9.59 9.87
N MET A 220 9.12 10.05 9.99
CA MET A 220 8.46 10.20 11.29
C MET A 220 8.23 8.85 11.98
N LEU A 221 7.85 7.80 11.24
CA LEU A 221 7.73 6.44 11.78
C LEU A 221 9.07 5.90 12.29
N ARG A 222 10.15 6.08 11.51
CA ARG A 222 11.50 5.62 11.90
C ARG A 222 12.00 6.31 13.17
N GLU A 223 11.79 7.62 13.28
CA GLU A 223 12.16 8.38 14.48
C GLU A 223 11.34 7.94 15.69
N LEU A 224 10.04 7.68 15.51
CA LEU A 224 9.16 7.18 16.55
C LEU A 224 9.60 5.80 17.06
N SER A 225 9.90 4.87 16.15
CA SER A 225 10.42 3.55 16.50
C SER A 225 11.74 3.65 17.27
N SER A 226 12.68 4.47 16.80
CA SER A 226 13.96 4.68 17.49
C SER A 226 13.80 5.30 18.88
N TYR A 227 12.84 6.21 19.07
CA TYR A 227 12.54 6.82 20.36
C TYR A 227 11.99 5.79 21.35
N LEU A 228 11.09 4.93 20.88
CA LEU A 228 10.44 3.90 21.70
C LEU A 228 11.38 2.74 22.07
N GLU A 229 12.37 2.42 21.23
CA GLU A 229 13.41 1.43 21.54
C GLU A 229 14.37 1.89 22.65
N GLN A 230 14.62 3.20 22.79
CA GLN A 230 15.59 3.75 23.74
C GLN A 230 15.08 3.83 25.18
N GLU A 231 13.78 3.94 25.38
CA GLU A 231 13.21 4.01 26.72
C GLU A 231 12.44 2.72 27.05
N ARG A 232 12.93 1.85 27.93
CA ARG A 232 12.15 0.71 28.47
C ARG A 232 11.55 1.08 29.83
N GLY A 233 10.24 1.33 29.95
CA GLY A 233 9.69 1.73 31.25
C GLY A 233 8.17 1.69 31.47
N ASP A 234 7.35 2.28 30.60
CA ASP A 234 5.92 2.48 30.88
C ASP A 234 5.04 2.36 29.61
N THR A 235 4.32 1.26 29.44
CA THR A 235 3.68 0.87 28.17
C THR A 235 2.30 1.49 27.93
N GLY A 236 1.56 1.86 28.99
CA GLY A 236 0.18 2.36 28.87
C GLY A 236 0.06 3.80 28.39
N SER A 237 0.90 4.72 28.91
CA SER A 237 0.96 6.12 28.45
C SER A 237 1.49 6.22 27.02
N ARG A 238 2.44 5.34 26.67
CA ARG A 238 3.12 5.33 25.36
C ARG A 238 2.21 4.99 24.20
N PHE A 239 1.21 4.13 24.38
CA PHE A 239 0.26 3.82 23.31
C PHE A 239 -0.55 5.05 22.91
N PHE A 240 -1.05 5.82 23.89
CA PHE A 240 -1.79 7.05 23.60
C PHE A 240 -0.89 8.10 22.96
N GLU A 241 0.35 8.26 23.43
CA GLU A 241 1.34 9.17 22.81
C GLU A 241 1.74 8.74 21.39
N THR A 242 1.91 7.44 21.14
CA THR A 242 2.22 6.86 19.82
C THR A 242 1.06 7.08 18.87
N LEU A 243 -0.17 6.79 19.30
CA LEU A 243 -1.35 6.97 18.49
C LEU A 243 -1.67 8.45 18.24
N ASP A 244 -1.46 9.32 19.23
CA ASP A 244 -1.57 10.76 19.05
C ASP A 244 -0.53 11.29 18.05
N THR A 245 0.69 10.73 18.07
CA THR A 245 1.73 11.07 17.10
C THR A 245 1.39 10.56 15.69
N LEU A 246 0.89 9.32 15.56
CA LEU A 246 0.38 8.80 14.28
C LEU A 246 -0.78 9.63 13.73
N ASN A 247 -1.68 10.09 14.60
CA ASN A 247 -2.75 11.01 14.24
C ASN A 247 -2.23 12.37 13.77
N LEU A 248 -1.19 12.90 14.42
CA LEU A 248 -0.55 14.14 14.01
C LEU A 248 0.14 13.99 12.66
N ILE A 249 0.81 12.87 12.41
CA ILE A 249 1.41 12.50 11.13
C ILE A 249 0.34 12.49 10.03
N GLU A 250 -0.76 11.75 10.23
CA GLU A 250 -1.83 11.65 9.22
C GLU A 250 -2.51 13.00 8.94
N ARG A 251 -2.66 13.87 9.95
CA ARG A 251 -3.17 15.24 9.76
C ARG A 251 -2.18 16.13 9.00
N ALA A 252 -0.89 16.02 9.31
CA ALA A 252 0.16 16.78 8.62
C ALA A 252 0.26 16.38 7.15
N GLU A 253 0.14 15.09 6.84
CA GLU A 253 0.08 14.57 5.47
C GLU A 253 -1.11 15.13 4.71
N HIS A 254 -2.32 15.03 5.27
CA HIS A 254 -3.52 15.56 4.63
C HIS A 254 -3.40 17.05 4.32
N LYS A 255 -2.90 17.84 5.28
CA LYS A 255 -2.68 19.28 5.09
C LYS A 255 -1.63 19.57 4.01
N CYS A 256 -0.55 18.78 3.98
CA CYS A 256 0.47 18.87 2.94
C CYS A 256 -0.11 18.57 1.55
N GLN A 257 -1.05 17.61 1.45
CA GLN A 257 -1.75 17.31 0.21
C GLN A 257 -2.66 18.45 -0.25
N GLU A 258 -3.42 19.06 0.66
CA GLU A 258 -4.24 20.22 0.34
C GLU A 258 -3.41 21.40 -0.16
N GLU A 259 -2.31 21.72 0.53
CA GLU A 259 -1.41 22.81 0.16
C GLU A 259 -0.72 22.57 -1.19
N MET A 260 -0.28 21.33 -1.46
CA MET A 260 0.33 20.99 -2.75
C MET A 260 -0.67 20.92 -3.90
N GLN A 261 -1.91 20.49 -3.68
CA GLN A 261 -2.98 20.58 -4.69
C GLN A 261 -3.26 22.03 -5.06
N LEU A 262 -3.30 22.93 -4.08
CA LEU A 262 -3.44 24.36 -4.31
C LEU A 262 -2.27 24.89 -5.15
N CYS A 263 -1.02 24.55 -4.81
CA CYS A 263 0.15 24.93 -5.61
C CYS A 263 0.07 24.44 -7.07
N GLY A 264 -0.34 23.19 -7.29
CA GLY A 264 -0.55 22.61 -8.62
C GLY A 264 -1.67 23.30 -9.42
N MET A 265 -2.77 23.69 -8.77
CA MET A 265 -3.86 24.45 -9.40
C MET A 265 -3.47 25.87 -9.81
N TYR A 266 -2.52 26.49 -9.09
CA TYR A 266 -2.05 27.85 -9.37
C TYR A 266 -0.76 27.91 -10.20
N GLY A 267 -0.22 26.77 -10.64
CA GLY A 267 1.02 26.71 -11.43
C GLY A 267 2.25 27.17 -10.65
N VAL A 268 2.24 27.03 -9.33
CA VAL A 268 3.38 27.33 -8.47
C VAL A 268 4.30 26.11 -8.46
N GLU A 269 5.46 26.21 -9.10
CA GLU A 269 6.49 25.16 -9.02
C GLU A 269 6.99 25.06 -7.57
N VAL A 270 7.09 23.82 -7.08
CA VAL A 270 7.72 23.53 -5.79
C VAL A 270 9.20 23.89 -5.93
N ASP A 271 9.64 24.89 -5.18
CA ASP A 271 10.98 25.48 -5.26
C ASP A 271 12.10 24.42 -5.14
N ASP A 272 13.14 24.57 -5.95
CA ASP A 272 14.35 23.74 -5.94
C ASP A 272 15.04 23.77 -4.56
N GLU A 273 14.83 24.82 -3.76
CA GLU A 273 15.33 24.91 -2.39
C GLU A 273 14.63 23.91 -1.45
N MET A 274 13.33 23.70 -1.64
CA MET A 274 12.61 22.61 -0.96
C MET A 274 13.20 21.28 -1.40
N ARG A 275 13.29 20.98 -2.70
CA ARG A 275 13.90 19.74 -3.25
C ARG A 275 15.30 19.47 -2.70
N SER A 276 16.16 20.49 -2.63
CA SER A 276 17.53 20.38 -2.12
C SER A 276 17.60 20.11 -0.62
N MET A 277 16.61 20.54 0.17
CA MET A 277 16.55 20.17 1.59
C MET A 277 16.26 18.67 1.75
N TRP A 278 15.50 18.06 0.84
CA TRP A 278 15.10 16.65 0.92
C TRP A 278 16.17 15.65 0.47
N GLU A 279 17.00 15.97 -0.53
CA GLU A 279 18.10 15.09 -0.98
C GLU A 279 19.26 14.94 0.03
N LYS A 280 19.26 15.77 1.08
CA LYS A 280 20.32 15.80 2.11
C LYS A 280 20.03 14.96 3.35
N PHE A 281 18.87 14.29 3.42
CA PHE A 281 18.44 13.46 4.56
C PHE A 281 17.98 12.06 4.11
#